data_AF-A0A9X6K9B1-F1
#
_entry.id   AF-A0A9X6K9B1-F1
#
_cell.length_a   1.000
_cell.length_b   1.000
_cell.length_c   1.000
_cell.angle_alpha   90.00
_cell.angle_beta   90.00
_cell.angle_gamma   90.00
#
_symmetry.space_group_name_H-M   'P 1'
#
loop_
_entity.id
_entity.type
_entity.pdbx_description
1 polymer ?
#
loop_
_entity_poly.entity_id
_entity_poly.type
_entity_poly.pdbx_seq_one_letter_code
_entity_poly.pdbx_strand_id
1 'polypeptide(L)' 'MNAKLQDRQLKYVLEKYIIPNKGFDPTEIRTQEELNDVQEGLKKYHNLSEDEHMELSLSIRNGTYEL' A
#
# COMPACT_ATOMS: atom_id res chain seq x y z
N MET A 1 12.41 -8.77 5.76
CA MET A 1 11.33 -7.80 5.56
C MET A 1 10.08 -8.34 6.21
N ASN A 2 9.41 -7.52 7.02
CA ASN A 2 8.22 -7.94 7.76
C ASN A 2 7.11 -8.44 6.82
N ALA A 3 6.53 -9.63 7.08
CA ALA A 3 5.52 -10.25 6.22
C ALA A 3 4.29 -9.35 6.01
N LYS A 4 3.96 -8.51 7.00
CA LYS A 4 2.90 -7.51 6.90
C LYS A 4 3.16 -6.48 5.80
N LEU A 5 4.43 -6.10 5.60
CA LEU A 5 4.83 -5.14 4.57
C LEU A 5 4.77 -5.74 3.16
N GLN A 6 4.65 -7.06 3.03
CA GLN A 6 4.57 -7.78 1.77
C GLN A 6 3.13 -8.19 1.40
N ASP A 7 2.14 -7.70 2.15
CA ASP A 7 0.73 -8.02 1.93
C ASP A 7 0.24 -7.52 0.55
N ARG A 8 -0.52 -8.35 -0.17
CA ARG A 8 -1.02 -8.06 -1.52
C ARG A 8 -1.84 -6.76 -1.57
N GLN A 9 -2.71 -6.53 -0.59
CA GLN A 9 -3.60 -5.36 -0.58
C GLN A 9 -2.82 -4.10 -0.23
N LEU A 10 -1.84 -4.22 0.67
CA LEU A 10 -0.90 -3.14 0.97
C LEU A 10 -0.09 -2.74 -0.26
N LYS A 11 0.49 -3.70 -0.99
CA LYS A 11 1.23 -3.45 -2.24
C LYS A 11 0.36 -2.71 -3.26
N TYR A 12 -0.87 -3.18 -3.45
CA TYR A 12 -1.81 -2.57 -4.38
C TYR A 12 -2.03 -1.09 -4.08
N VAL A 13 -2.29 -0.72 -2.81
CA VAL A 13 -2.54 0.69 -2.47
C VAL A 13 -1.26 1.54 -2.51
N LEU A 14 -0.11 0.94 -2.21
CA LEU A 14 1.18 1.62 -2.33
C LEU A 14 1.48 1.99 -3.77
N GLU A 15 1.33 1.03 -4.69
CA GLU A 15 1.58 1.23 -6.11
C GLU A 15 0.58 2.21 -6.74
N LYS A 16 -0.71 2.11 -6.38
CA LYS A 16 -1.78 2.88 -7.02
C LYS A 16 -1.94 4.31 -6.48
N TYR A 17 -1.77 4.50 -5.16
CA TYR A 17 -2.15 5.73 -4.49
C TYR A 17 -0.98 6.38 -3.75
N ILE A 18 -0.28 5.64 -2.89
CA ILE A 18 0.69 6.25 -1.97
C ILE A 18 1.98 6.69 -2.69
N ILE A 19 2.64 5.78 -3.43
CA ILE A 19 3.92 6.07 -4.10
C ILE A 19 3.77 7.11 -5.21
N PRO A 20 2.76 7.02 -6.10
CA PRO A 20 2.52 8.07 -7.10
C PRO A 20 2.05 9.40 -6.51
N ASN A 21 1.82 9.44 -5.19
CA ASN A 21 1.16 10.56 -4.50
C ASN A 21 -0.19 10.92 -5.16
N LYS A 22 -0.93 9.89 -5.54
CA LYS A 22 -2.27 9.99 -6.12
C LYS A 22 -3.28 9.86 -4.99
N GLY A 23 -4.13 10.87 -4.82
CA GLY A 23 -5.26 10.77 -3.90
C GLY A 23 -6.17 9.59 -4.28
N PHE A 24 -6.89 9.04 -3.30
CA PHE A 24 -7.88 8.01 -3.56
C PHE A 24 -8.89 8.47 -4.63
N ASP A 25 -9.00 7.69 -5.70
CA ASP A 25 -9.86 7.98 -6.84
C ASP A 25 -10.86 6.83 -7.06
N PRO A 26 -12.12 6.97 -6.64
CA PRO A 26 -13.12 5.92 -6.79
C PRO A 26 -13.49 5.66 -8.26
N THR A 27 -13.13 6.54 -9.19
CA THR A 27 -13.41 6.34 -10.62
C THR A 27 -12.50 5.30 -11.26
N GLU A 28 -11.38 4.96 -10.62
CA GLU A 28 -10.46 3.93 -11.08
C GLU A 28 -10.85 2.51 -10.67
N ILE A 29 -11.82 2.40 -9.76
CA ILE A 29 -12.27 1.13 -9.21
C ILE A 29 -13.27 0.50 -10.17
N ARG A 30 -12.91 -0.65 -10.76
CA ARG A 30 -13.72 -1.32 -11.78
C ARG A 30 -14.58 -2.44 -11.20
N THR A 31 -14.24 -2.93 -10.02
CA THR A 31 -14.94 -4.06 -9.37
C THR A 31 -15.10 -3.87 -7.87
N GLN A 32 -16.07 -4.57 -7.27
CA GLN A 32 -16.25 -4.61 -5.83
C GLN A 32 -15.05 -5.26 -5.11
N GLU A 33 -14.37 -6.20 -5.76
CA GLU A 33 -13.15 -6.83 -5.22
C GLU A 33 -12.01 -5.81 -5.12
N GLU A 34 -11.81 -4.98 -6.15
CA GLU A 34 -10.85 -3.88 -6.09
C GLU A 34 -11.20 -2.87 -5.00
N LEU A 35 -12.48 -2.53 -4.83
CA LEU A 35 -12.91 -1.65 -3.74
C LEU A 35 -12.52 -2.21 -2.38
N ASN A 36 -12.76 -3.51 -2.16
CA ASN A 36 -12.41 -4.20 -0.92
C ASN A 36 -10.89 -4.22 -0.71
N ASP A 37 -10.11 -4.49 -1.77
CA ASP A 37 -8.65 -4.50 -1.71
C ASP A 37 -8.08 -3.12 -1.39
N VAL A 38 -8.66 -2.05 -1.94
CA VAL A 38 -8.23 -0.69 -1.63
C VAL A 38 -8.57 -0.33 -0.18
N GLN A 39 -9.78 -0.65 0.28
CA GLN A 39 -10.18 -0.38 1.66
C GLN A 39 -9.30 -1.12 2.67
N GLU A 40 -9.08 -2.42 2.48
CA GLU A 40 -8.23 -3.22 3.35
C GLU A 40 -6.76 -2.80 3.26
N GLY A 41 -6.27 -2.49 2.05
CA GLY A 41 -4.90 -2.00 1.84
C GLY A 41 -4.63 -0.68 2.55
N LEU A 42 -5.53 0.30 2.41
CA LEU A 42 -5.42 1.60 3.09
C LEU A 42 -5.50 1.42 4.60
N LYS A 43 -6.41 0.58 5.10
CA LYS A 43 -6.51 0.27 6.53
C LYS A 43 -5.23 -0.36 7.06
N LYS A 44 -4.63 -1.30 6.33
CA LYS A 44 -3.33 -1.89 6.69
C LYS A 44 -2.24 -0.84 6.71
N TYR A 45 -2.16 0.02 5.70
CA TYR A 45 -1.19 1.11 5.63
C TYR A 45 -1.32 2.07 6.82
N HIS A 46 -2.54 2.49 7.17
CA HIS A 46 -2.78 3.39 8.31
C HIS A 46 -2.52 2.76 9.68
N ASN A 47 -2.57 1.43 9.78
CA ASN A 47 -2.33 0.69 11.01
C ASN A 47 -0.85 0.29 11.17
N LEU A 48 0.03 0.65 10.24
CA LEU A 48 1.46 0.44 10.40
C LEU A 48 1.98 1.31 11.55
N SER A 49 2.93 0.77 12.32
CA SER A 49 3.68 1.58 13.28
C SER A 49 4.61 2.57 12.57
N GLU A 50 5.13 3.54 13.31
CA GLU A 50 6.15 4.47 12.78
C GLU A 50 7.39 3.72 12.25
N ASP A 51 7.85 2.70 12.98
CA ASP A 51 8.96 1.84 12.55
C ASP A 51 8.63 1.08 11.27
N GLU A 52 7.40 0.56 11.13
CA GLU A 52 6.94 -0.14 9.94
C GLU A 52 6.83 0.82 8.74
N HIS A 53 6.35 2.04 8.94
CA HIS A 53 6.36 3.09 7.91
C HIS A 53 7.78 3.47 7.49
N MET A 54 8.71 3.54 8.44
CA MET A 54 10.12 3.84 8.16
C MET A 54 10.77 2.69 7.37
N GLU A 55 10.60 1.43 7.79
CA GLU A 55 11.10 0.25 7.07
C GLU A 55 10.54 0.20 5.64
N LEU A 56 9.24 0.47 5.50
CA LEU A 56 8.56 0.51 4.20
C LEU A 56 9.14 1.59 3.30
N SER A 57 9.26 2.82 3.82
CA SER A 57 9.82 3.95 3.09
C SER A 57 11.27 3.72 2.65
N LEU A 58 12.09 3.15 3.54
CA LEU A 58 13.48 2.79 3.24
C LEU A 58 13.54 1.69 2.17
N SER A 59 12.71 0.67 2.26
CA SER A 59 12.68 -0.44 1.30
C SER A 59 12.27 0.02 -0.10
N ILE A 60 11.27 0.90 -0.19
CA ILE A 60 10.84 1.50 -1.46
C ILE A 60 11.97 2.37 -2.03
N ARG A 61 12.57 3.24 -1.21
CA ARG A 61 13.67 4.12 -1.62
C ARG A 61 14.90 3.34 -2.10
N ASN A 62 15.20 2.20 -1.47
CA ASN A 62 16.35 1.37 -1.81
C ASN A 62 16.07 0.40 -2.97
N GLY A 63 14.85 0.37 -3.51
CA GLY A 63 14.46 -0.54 -4.59
C GLY A 63 14.39 -2.01 -4.16
N THR A 64 14.35 -2.29 -2.86
CA THR A 64 14.26 -3.65 -2.30
C THR A 64 12.82 -4.06 -1.98
N TYR A 65 11.87 -3.15 -2.17
CA TYR A 65 10.44 -3.41 -2.08
C TYR A 65 9.92 -3.92 -3.43
N GLU A 66 9.49 -5.18 -3.49
CA GLU A 66 8.84 -5.74 -4.67
C GLU A 66 7.38 -5.24 -4.73
N LEU A 67 7.13 -4.26 -5.60
CA LEU A 67 5.77 -3.80 -5.95
C LEU A 67 5.09 -4.81 -6.89
#